data_AF-A0A3P7MEF2-F1
#
_entry.id   AF-A0A3P7MEF2-F1
#
_cell.length_a   1.000
_cell.length_b   1.000
_cell.length_c   1.000
_cell.angle_alpha   90.00
_cell.angle_beta   90.00
_cell.angle_gamma   90.00
#
_symmetry.space_group_name_H-M   'P 1'
#
loop_
_entity.id
_entity.type
_entity.pdbx_description
1 polymer ?
#
loop_
_entity_poly.entity_id
_entity_poly.type
_entity_poly.pdbx_seq_one_letter_code
_entity_poly.pdbx_strand_id
1 'polypeptide(L)'
;DEDETSSTIDVTYEQEGEPGRATWGGKIEFILTCVSFAVGLGNVWRFPYLCFKHGGGAFLIPYILTMAAMGLPIFFMEFAFGQFASVGPISIWSISPLFKGIGYAMTTVVWLVTVYYNVIVAQAILYLLASLNSHLPWSTCGNWWNNDITCLDQTSKTFREVKLGERTFFY
;
A
#
# COMPACT_ATOMS: atom_id res chain seq x y z
N ASP A 1 -65.39 -32.82 16.12
CA ASP A 1 -64.77 -32.37 17.39
C ASP A 1 -63.36 -32.94 17.41
N GLU A 2 -62.49 -32.39 16.55
CA GLU A 2 -61.54 -31.29 16.86
C GLU A 2 -60.34 -31.84 17.63
N ASP A 3 -59.20 -32.07 16.94
CA ASP A 3 -57.95 -31.30 17.04
C ASP A 3 -57.22 -31.56 18.38
N GLU A 4 -55.98 -32.05 18.45
CA GLU A 4 -54.76 -31.42 17.95
C GLU A 4 -53.65 -32.48 17.76
N THR A 5 -53.19 -32.65 16.53
CA THR A 5 -51.90 -33.32 16.26
C THR A 5 -50.82 -32.25 16.41
N SER A 6 -50.28 -32.10 17.62
CA SER A 6 -49.10 -31.25 17.87
C SER A 6 -47.89 -31.90 17.21
N SER A 7 -47.71 -31.61 15.92
CA SER A 7 -46.48 -31.87 15.18
C SER A 7 -45.38 -31.00 15.76
N THR A 8 -44.62 -31.55 16.70
CA THR A 8 -43.29 -31.03 17.03
C THR A 8 -42.44 -31.11 15.77
N ILE A 9 -42.30 -29.97 15.11
CA ILE A 9 -41.28 -29.73 14.09
C ILE A 9 -39.95 -29.79 14.85
N ASP A 10 -39.24 -30.93 14.73
CA ASP A 10 -37.83 -31.00 15.11
C ASP A 10 -37.06 -30.11 14.14
N VAL A 11 -36.87 -28.84 14.55
CA VAL A 11 -35.93 -27.94 13.91
C VAL A 11 -34.55 -28.45 14.26
N THR A 12 -34.01 -29.35 13.45
CA THR A 12 -32.58 -29.66 13.47
C THR A 12 -31.85 -28.40 13.07
N TYR A 13 -31.39 -27.63 14.06
CA TYR A 13 -30.36 -26.63 13.84
C TYR A 13 -29.14 -27.43 13.37
N GLU A 14 -28.83 -27.40 12.07
CA GLU A 14 -27.46 -27.67 11.65
C GLU A 14 -26.60 -26.66 12.42
N GLN A 15 -25.91 -27.16 13.45
CA GLN A 15 -24.77 -26.46 14.01
C GLN A 15 -23.83 -26.27 12.81
N GLU A 16 -23.87 -25.10 12.19
CA GLU A 16 -22.75 -24.61 11.38
C GLU A 16 -21.57 -24.59 12.36
N GLY A 17 -20.86 -25.72 12.43
CA GLY A 17 -19.56 -25.78 13.07
C GLY A 17 -18.74 -24.66 12.47
N GLU A 18 -18.07 -23.87 13.32
CA GLU A 18 -17.31 -22.69 12.89
C GLU A 18 -16.63 -22.97 11.56
N PRO A 19 -16.86 -22.15 10.51
CA PRO A 19 -16.27 -22.40 9.22
C PRO A 19 -14.76 -22.54 9.43
N GLY A 20 -14.25 -23.73 9.11
CA GLY A 20 -12.84 -24.04 9.25
C GLY A 20 -12.00 -22.96 8.56
N ARG A 21 -10.80 -22.69 9.10
CA ARG A 21 -9.90 -21.64 8.60
C ARG A 21 -9.83 -21.66 7.07
N ALA A 22 -10.17 -20.54 6.44
CA ALA A 22 -10.07 -20.37 5.00
C ALA A 22 -8.63 -20.66 4.52
N THR A 23 -8.51 -21.56 3.55
CA THR A 23 -7.24 -21.89 2.90
C THR A 23 -7.16 -21.19 1.54
N TRP A 24 -5.93 -21.00 1.05
CA TRP A 24 -5.71 -20.45 -0.29
C TRP A 24 -6.16 -21.44 -1.36
N GLY A 25 -6.74 -20.96 -2.47
CA GLY A 25 -7.15 -21.77 -3.60
C GLY A 25 -5.95 -22.36 -4.36
N GLY A 26 -4.81 -21.66 -4.36
CA GLY A 26 -3.56 -22.17 -4.90
C GLY A 26 -2.29 -21.47 -4.39
N LYS A 27 -1.14 -22.12 -4.60
CA LYS A 27 0.18 -21.58 -4.21
C LYS A 27 0.54 -20.29 -4.95
N ILE A 28 0.07 -20.14 -6.20
CA ILE A 28 0.34 -18.96 -7.02
C ILE A 28 -0.39 -17.73 -6.45
N GLU A 29 -1.65 -17.87 -6.04
CA GLU A 29 -2.45 -16.79 -5.43
C GLU A 29 -1.77 -16.24 -4.18
N PHE A 30 -1.22 -17.15 -3.38
CA PHE A 30 -0.46 -16.81 -2.19
C PHE A 30 0.84 -16.04 -2.52
N ILE A 31 1.66 -16.55 -3.46
CA ILE A 31 2.89 -15.86 -3.88
C ILE A 31 2.57 -14.49 -4.47
N LEU A 32 1.53 -14.40 -5.30
CA LEU A 32 1.11 -13.13 -5.91
C LEU A 32 0.69 -12.12 -4.84
N THR A 33 0.00 -12.56 -3.79
CA THR A 33 -0.37 -11.72 -2.65
C THR A 33 0.88 -11.24 -1.91
N CYS A 34 1.86 -12.11 -1.65
CA CYS A 34 3.12 -11.74 -1.01
C CYS A 34 3.93 -10.74 -1.84
N VAL A 35 4.03 -10.94 -3.15
CA VAL A 35 4.73 -10.00 -4.06
C VAL A 35 4.02 -8.65 -4.09
N SER A 36 2.69 -8.65 -4.12
CA SER A 36 1.89 -7.42 -4.08
C SER A 36 2.07 -6.65 -2.77
N PHE A 37 2.26 -7.36 -1.66
CA PHE A 37 2.59 -6.75 -0.37
C PHE A 37 4.04 -6.20 -0.34
N ALA A 38 4.99 -6.89 -0.97
CA ALA A 38 6.39 -6.47 -1.00
C ALA A 38 6.66 -5.27 -1.92
N VAL A 39 5.92 -5.15 -3.03
CA VAL A 39 6.07 -4.06 -3.99
C VAL A 39 5.07 -2.95 -3.69
N GLY A 40 5.57 -1.82 -3.16
CA GLY A 40 4.76 -0.66 -2.84
C GLY A 40 5.16 0.62 -3.57
N LEU A 41 4.31 1.64 -3.47
CA LEU A 41 4.57 3.00 -3.98
C LEU A 41 5.90 3.59 -3.49
N GLY A 42 6.36 3.21 -2.28
CA GLY A 42 7.66 3.61 -1.75
C GLY A 42 8.84 3.15 -2.63
N ASN A 43 8.74 1.99 -3.28
CA ASN A 43 9.79 1.50 -4.17
C ASN A 43 9.88 2.33 -5.46
N VAL A 44 8.80 3.00 -5.87
CA VAL A 44 8.72 3.78 -7.11
C VAL A 44 9.37 5.15 -6.96
N TRP A 45 9.12 5.88 -5.86
CA TRP A 45 9.65 7.23 -5.69
C TRP A 45 10.68 7.38 -4.56
N ARG A 46 10.51 6.67 -3.44
CA ARG A 46 11.33 6.90 -2.24
C ARG A 46 12.70 6.26 -2.42
N PHE A 47 12.73 5.04 -2.95
CA PHE A 47 13.98 4.34 -3.21
C PHE A 47 14.87 5.11 -4.21
N PRO A 48 14.41 5.51 -5.41
CA PRO A 48 15.24 6.30 -6.31
C PRO A 48 15.69 7.62 -5.68
N TYR A 49 14.78 8.34 -5.02
CA TYR A 49 15.11 9.61 -4.36
C TYR A 49 16.23 9.45 -3.31
N LEU A 50 16.17 8.40 -2.48
CA LEU A 50 17.23 8.11 -1.49
C LEU A 50 18.54 7.70 -2.15
N CYS A 51 18.51 6.84 -3.17
CA CYS A 51 19.70 6.47 -3.92
C CYS A 51 20.39 7.71 -4.49
N PHE A 52 19.66 8.59 -5.19
CA PHE A 52 20.23 9.81 -5.75
C PHE A 52 20.83 10.74 -4.68
N LYS A 53 20.17 10.90 -3.54
CA LYS A 53 20.66 11.76 -2.45
C LYS A 53 21.90 11.20 -1.74
N HIS A 54 22.05 9.87 -1.65
CA HIS A 54 23.07 9.20 -0.85
C HIS A 54 24.17 8.52 -1.69
N GLY A 55 24.59 9.15 -2.80
CA GLY A 55 25.73 8.67 -3.59
C GLY A 55 25.36 7.74 -4.75
N GLY A 56 24.11 7.78 -5.21
CA GLY A 56 23.62 7.07 -6.39
C GLY A 56 23.77 5.56 -6.27
N GLY A 57 24.52 4.97 -7.20
CA GLY A 57 24.77 3.53 -7.25
C GLY A 57 25.53 2.98 -6.03
N ALA A 58 26.34 3.79 -5.34
CA ALA A 58 27.11 3.33 -4.17
C ALA A 58 26.20 2.99 -2.98
N PHE A 59 25.01 3.60 -2.89
CA PHE A 59 24.02 3.32 -1.86
C PHE A 59 23.44 1.89 -1.94
N LEU A 60 23.53 1.22 -3.11
CA LEU A 60 23.03 -0.14 -3.27
C LEU A 60 23.84 -1.16 -2.46
N ILE A 61 25.15 -0.94 -2.25
CA ILE A 61 26.02 -1.86 -1.51
C ILE A 61 25.53 -2.02 -0.06
N PRO A 62 25.43 -0.94 0.76
CA PRO A 62 24.90 -1.07 2.12
C PRO A 62 23.43 -1.50 2.12
N TYR A 63 22.61 -1.09 1.14
CA TYR A 63 21.21 -1.50 1.05
C TYR A 63 21.03 -3.01 0.91
N ILE A 64 21.77 -3.66 0.00
CA ILE A 64 21.69 -5.11 -0.21
C ILE A 64 22.26 -5.86 1.01
N LEU A 65 23.35 -5.36 1.62
CA LEU A 65 23.93 -5.97 2.81
C LEU A 65 22.96 -5.94 4.00
N THR A 66 22.31 -4.81 4.29
CA THR A 66 21.35 -4.72 5.39
C THR A 66 20.06 -5.49 5.09
N MET A 67 19.62 -5.53 3.82
CA MET A 67 18.51 -6.38 3.41
C MET A 67 18.83 -7.87 3.59
N ALA A 68 20.02 -8.33 3.21
CA ALA A 68 20.40 -9.73 3.38
C ALA A 68 20.63 -10.11 4.86
N ALA A 69 21.26 -9.22 5.64
CA ALA A 69 21.63 -9.51 7.03
C ALA A 69 20.48 -9.32 8.03
N MET A 70 19.55 -8.39 7.79
CA MET A 70 18.45 -8.09 8.72
C MET A 70 17.08 -8.24 8.06
N GLY A 71 16.89 -7.72 6.84
CA GLY A 71 15.60 -7.75 6.16
C GLY A 71 15.09 -9.18 5.93
N LEU A 72 15.90 -10.02 5.29
CA LEU A 72 15.54 -11.39 4.94
C LEU A 72 15.32 -12.29 6.18
N PRO A 73 16.18 -12.26 7.21
CA PRO A 73 15.94 -13.05 8.43
C PRO A 73 14.68 -12.64 9.18
N ILE A 74 14.40 -11.33 9.31
CA ILE A 74 13.20 -10.84 10.00
C ILE A 74 11.95 -11.23 9.20
N PHE A 75 11.96 -11.06 7.88
CA PHE A 75 10.85 -11.46 7.01
C PHE A 75 10.57 -12.96 7.09
N PHE A 76 11.62 -13.79 7.02
CA PHE A 76 11.48 -15.23 7.14
C PHE A 76 10.94 -15.64 8.51
N MET A 77 11.44 -15.03 9.59
CA MET A 77 10.98 -15.30 10.95
C MET A 77 9.49 -14.95 11.11
N GLU A 78 9.06 -13.77 10.66
CA GLU A 78 7.66 -13.34 10.72
C GLU A 78 6.75 -14.31 9.95
N PHE A 79 7.20 -14.72 8.77
CA PHE A 79 6.45 -15.63 7.93
C PHE A 79 6.34 -17.04 8.54
N ALA A 80 7.45 -17.59 9.02
CA ALA A 80 7.47 -18.88 9.71
C ALA A 80 6.61 -18.85 10.98
N PHE A 81 6.67 -17.76 11.75
CA PHE A 81 5.86 -17.56 12.94
C PHE A 81 4.36 -17.49 12.61
N GLY A 82 3.98 -16.75 11.56
CA GLY A 82 2.60 -16.67 11.09
C GLY A 82 2.05 -18.01 10.58
N GLN A 83 2.87 -18.81 9.90
CA GLN A 83 2.50 -20.16 9.48
C GLN A 83 2.37 -21.11 10.68
N PHE A 84 3.31 -21.07 11.62
CA PHE A 84 3.28 -21.93 12.81
C PHE A 84 2.08 -21.63 13.70
N ALA A 85 1.84 -20.35 14.02
CA ALA A 85 0.75 -19.97 14.91
C ALA A 85 -0.62 -20.08 14.23
N SER A 86 -0.70 -19.85 12.92
CA SER A 86 -1.93 -20.05 12.14
C SER A 86 -3.15 -19.26 12.64
N VAL A 87 -2.93 -18.22 13.45
CA VAL A 87 -3.95 -17.36 14.06
C VAL A 87 -3.65 -15.88 13.78
N GLY A 88 -4.65 -15.02 13.94
CA GLY A 88 -4.51 -13.58 13.71
C GLY A 88 -3.55 -12.89 14.70
N PRO A 89 -3.07 -11.68 14.36
CA PRO A 89 -2.01 -10.97 15.09
C PRO A 89 -2.37 -10.56 16.53
N ILE A 90 -3.66 -10.52 16.89
CA ILE A 90 -4.10 -10.28 18.27
C ILE A 90 -4.20 -11.61 19.04
N SER A 91 -4.70 -12.66 18.40
CA SER A 91 -4.96 -13.96 19.02
C SER A 91 -3.66 -14.72 19.31
N ILE A 92 -2.62 -14.50 18.51
CA ILE A 92 -1.30 -15.15 18.67
C ILE A 92 -0.64 -14.88 20.03
N TRP A 93 -0.88 -13.70 20.61
CA TRP A 93 -0.31 -13.31 21.91
C TRP A 93 -1.10 -13.85 23.10
N SER A 94 -2.10 -14.70 22.89
CA SER A 94 -2.75 -15.47 23.96
C SER A 94 -1.77 -16.39 24.72
N ILE A 95 -0.64 -16.75 24.09
CA ILE A 95 0.43 -17.54 24.71
C ILE A 95 1.11 -16.77 25.86
N SER A 96 1.24 -15.45 25.76
CA SER A 96 1.81 -14.60 26.82
C SER A 96 1.04 -13.28 26.91
N PRO A 97 0.19 -13.09 27.94
CA PRO A 97 -0.68 -11.92 28.05
C PRO A 97 0.11 -10.60 28.17
N LEU A 98 1.38 -10.64 28.59
CA LEU A 98 2.25 -9.48 28.66
C LEU A 98 2.49 -8.86 27.27
N PHE A 99 2.58 -9.68 26.22
CA PHE A 99 2.84 -9.23 24.86
C PHE A 99 1.57 -8.96 24.04
N LYS A 100 0.38 -9.10 24.64
CA LYS A 100 -0.90 -8.86 23.96
C LYS A 100 -1.02 -7.43 23.41
N GLY A 101 -0.35 -6.46 24.05
CA GLY A 101 -0.26 -5.08 23.56
C GLY A 101 0.40 -4.95 22.18
N ILE A 102 1.31 -5.85 21.81
CA ILE A 102 1.96 -5.85 20.49
C ILE A 102 0.93 -6.12 19.40
N GLY A 103 0.04 -7.09 19.59
CA GLY A 103 -1.02 -7.40 18.62
C GLY A 103 -1.92 -6.20 18.34
N TYR A 104 -2.37 -5.50 19.40
CA TYR A 104 -3.16 -4.28 19.24
C TYR A 104 -2.37 -3.17 18.54
N ALA A 105 -1.12 -2.94 18.92
CA ALA A 105 -0.26 -1.93 18.28
C ALA A 105 -0.08 -2.21 16.78
N MET A 106 0.19 -3.47 16.40
CA MET A 106 0.31 -3.88 15.01
C MET A 106 -0.97 -3.57 14.22
N THR A 107 -2.14 -3.96 14.74
CA THR A 107 -3.42 -3.69 14.09
C THR A 107 -3.71 -2.19 13.97
N THR A 108 -3.42 -1.38 14.99
CA THR A 108 -3.59 0.07 14.94
C THR A 108 -2.67 0.73 13.91
N VAL A 109 -1.40 0.33 13.84
CA VAL A 109 -0.45 0.86 12.85
C VAL A 109 -0.91 0.53 11.43
N VAL A 110 -1.31 -0.72 11.17
CA VAL A 110 -1.83 -1.13 9.86
C VAL A 110 -3.05 -0.30 9.49
N TRP A 111 -4.00 -0.10 10.41
CA TRP A 111 -5.18 0.72 10.16
C TRP A 111 -4.82 2.18 9.77
N LEU A 112 -3.91 2.83 10.51
CA LEU A 112 -3.46 4.19 10.20
C LEU A 112 -2.81 4.28 8.81
N VAL A 113 -1.93 3.33 8.49
CA VAL A 113 -1.27 3.25 7.19
C VAL A 113 -2.29 3.02 6.08
N THR A 114 -3.26 2.12 6.27
CA THR A 114 -4.33 1.87 5.29
C THR A 114 -5.14 3.13 5.00
N VAL A 115 -5.54 3.91 6.01
CA VAL A 115 -6.29 5.15 5.80
C VAL A 115 -5.48 6.15 4.97
N TYR A 116 -4.21 6.36 5.32
CA TYR A 116 -3.31 7.26 4.59
C TYR A 116 -3.10 6.82 3.13
N TYR A 117 -2.83 5.53 2.89
CA TYR A 117 -2.56 5.02 1.54
C TYR A 117 -3.81 5.06 0.64
N ASN A 118 -5.01 4.85 1.19
CA ASN A 118 -6.24 4.97 0.41
C ASN A 118 -6.45 6.37 -0.17
N VAL A 119 -6.07 7.43 0.55
CA VAL A 119 -6.13 8.81 0.03
C VAL A 119 -5.21 8.98 -1.18
N ILE A 120 -4.00 8.42 -1.12
CA ILE A 120 -3.05 8.46 -2.24
C ILE A 120 -3.58 7.69 -3.46
N VAL A 121 -4.19 6.52 -3.24
CA VAL A 121 -4.83 5.75 -4.31
C VAL A 121 -6.00 6.50 -4.94
N ALA A 122 -6.84 7.15 -4.11
CA ALA A 122 -7.93 7.98 -4.60
C ALA A 122 -7.43 9.13 -5.48
N GLN A 123 -6.36 9.80 -5.07
CA GLN A 123 -5.70 10.82 -5.90
C GLN A 123 -5.18 10.22 -7.22
N ALA A 124 -4.49 9.08 -7.18
CA ALA A 124 -3.99 8.43 -8.39
C ALA A 124 -5.12 8.09 -9.38
N ILE A 125 -6.27 7.62 -8.89
CA ILE A 125 -7.46 7.34 -9.72
C ILE A 125 -8.02 8.64 -10.32
N LEU A 126 -8.11 9.72 -9.53
CA LEU A 126 -8.57 11.02 -10.04
C LEU A 126 -7.66 11.53 -11.17
N TYR A 127 -6.34 11.48 -10.97
CA TYR A 127 -5.37 11.86 -12.00
C TYR A 127 -5.41 10.93 -13.23
N LEU A 128 -5.66 9.63 -13.03
CA LEU A 128 -5.83 8.67 -14.12
C LEU A 128 -7.05 9.00 -14.97
N LEU A 129 -8.21 9.27 -14.33
CA LEU A 129 -9.43 9.65 -15.04
C LEU A 129 -9.28 11.02 -15.72
N ALA A 130 -8.63 11.98 -15.07
CA ALA A 130 -8.34 13.28 -15.66
C ALA A 130 -7.41 13.17 -16.88
N SER A 131 -6.51 12.19 -16.91
CA SER A 131 -5.59 11.93 -18.04
C SER A 131 -6.27 11.32 -19.26
N LEU A 132 -7.52 10.85 -19.16
CA LEU A 132 -8.28 10.36 -20.30
C LEU A 132 -8.84 11.49 -21.17
N ASN A 133 -8.74 12.75 -20.72
CA ASN A 133 -9.13 13.92 -21.52
C ASN A 133 -8.05 14.23 -22.57
N SER A 134 -8.49 14.73 -23.74
CA SER A 134 -7.59 15.09 -24.84
C SER A 134 -6.59 16.19 -24.48
N HIS A 135 -6.98 17.08 -23.57
CA HIS A 135 -6.13 18.12 -23.03
C HIS A 135 -5.96 17.92 -21.53
N LEU A 136 -4.71 17.75 -21.09
CA LEU A 136 -4.42 17.48 -19.68
C LEU A 136 -4.64 18.76 -18.87
N PRO A 137 -5.35 18.72 -17.74
CA PRO A 137 -5.69 19.94 -17.01
C PRO A 137 -4.46 20.62 -16.40
N TRP A 138 -3.39 19.88 -16.09
CA TRP A 138 -2.13 20.43 -15.57
C TRP A 138 -1.12 20.88 -16.65
N SER A 139 -1.46 20.81 -17.95
CA SER A 139 -0.55 21.29 -19.01
C SER A 139 -0.58 22.80 -19.22
N THR A 140 -1.66 23.47 -18.80
CA THR A 140 -1.86 24.91 -19.03
C THR A 140 -2.23 25.65 -17.76
N CYS A 141 -1.97 26.95 -17.76
CA CYS A 141 -2.29 27.83 -16.65
C CYS A 141 -3.73 28.36 -16.65
N GLY A 142 -4.52 28.15 -17.71
CA GLY A 142 -5.87 28.72 -17.88
C GLY A 142 -7.00 28.05 -17.08
N ASN A 143 -6.72 27.44 -15.94
CA ASN A 143 -7.73 26.80 -15.10
C ASN A 143 -8.19 27.71 -13.96
N TRP A 144 -9.42 27.51 -13.48
CA TRP A 144 -10.01 28.33 -12.42
C TRP A 144 -9.27 28.24 -11.06
N TRP A 145 -8.51 27.17 -10.82
CA TRP A 145 -7.72 26.99 -9.60
C TRP A 145 -6.31 27.58 -9.68
N ASN A 146 -5.89 28.09 -10.85
CA ASN A 146 -4.56 28.66 -11.04
C ASN A 146 -4.57 30.16 -10.73
N ASN A 147 -3.45 30.65 -10.17
CA ASN A 147 -3.22 32.08 -10.00
C ASN A 147 -2.51 32.64 -11.24
N ASP A 148 -3.08 33.69 -11.84
CA ASP A 148 -2.58 34.29 -13.09
C ASP A 148 -1.17 34.91 -12.95
N ILE A 149 -0.74 35.24 -11.73
CA ILE A 149 0.56 35.89 -11.47
C ILE A 149 1.69 34.87 -11.28
N THR A 150 1.39 33.69 -10.72
CA THR A 150 2.43 32.70 -10.33
C THR A 150 2.50 31.50 -11.26
N CYS A 151 1.47 31.26 -12.07
CA CYS A 151 1.43 30.13 -12.98
C CYS A 151 2.16 30.47 -14.29
N LEU A 152 3.22 29.72 -14.60
CA LEU A 152 3.94 29.82 -15.86
C LEU A 152 3.80 28.48 -16.60
N ASP A 153 3.23 28.52 -17.80
CA ASP A 153 3.18 27.36 -18.68
C ASP A 153 4.27 27.42 -19.77
N GLN A 154 4.56 26.27 -20.39
CA GLN A 154 5.57 26.17 -21.44
C GLN A 154 5.16 26.91 -22.73
N THR A 155 3.87 27.23 -22.89
CA THR A 155 3.32 27.93 -24.05
C THR A 155 3.46 29.45 -23.92
N SER A 156 3.60 29.98 -22.70
CA SER A 156 3.94 31.38 -22.47
C SER A 156 5.31 31.69 -23.09
N LYS A 157 5.30 32.46 -24.18
CA LYS A 157 6.45 32.81 -25.02
C LYS A 157 7.47 33.74 -24.32
N THR A 158 7.63 33.64 -23.01
CA THR A 158 8.62 34.37 -22.20
C THR A 158 9.89 33.55 -21.97
N PHE A 159 10.10 32.46 -22.73
CA PHE A 159 11.44 31.91 -23.00
C PHE A 159 12.17 32.71 -24.11
N ARG A 160 11.81 33.99 -24.33
CA ARG A 160 12.63 34.90 -25.12
C ARG A 160 13.52 35.69 -24.16
N GLU A 161 14.76 35.23 -24.05
CA GLU A 161 15.92 35.97 -23.55
C GLU A 161 15.94 36.35 -22.06
N VAL A 162 16.08 35.37 -21.18
CA VAL A 162 16.99 35.58 -20.04
C VAL A 162 18.40 35.21 -20.53
N LYS A 163 19.09 36.16 -21.17
CA LYS A 163 20.54 36.10 -21.36
C LYS A 163 21.22 36.22 -19.99
N LEU A 164 21.25 35.14 -19.22
CA LEU A 164 22.31 34.96 -18.23
C LEU A 164 23.56 34.58 -19.01
N GLY A 165 24.50 35.53 -19.10
CA GLY A 165 25.70 35.51 -19.93
C GLY A 165 26.26 34.13 -20.28
N GLU A 166 26.42 33.91 -21.59
CA GLU A 166 27.37 32.97 -22.23
C GLU A 166 27.48 31.53 -21.72
N ARG A 167 26.48 30.96 -21.03
CA ARG A 167 26.45 29.52 -20.76
C ARG A 167 25.08 28.91 -21.01
N THR A 168 24.98 28.29 -22.19
CA THR A 168 23.89 27.39 -22.56
C THR A 168 24.01 26.12 -21.73
N PHE A 169 23.16 25.97 -20.72
CA PHE A 169 22.88 24.65 -20.15
C PHE A 169 21.67 24.08 -20.88
N PHE A 170 21.89 22.96 -21.59
CA PHE A 170 20.82 22.11 -22.06
C PHE A 170 20.24 21.39 -20.84
N TYR A 171 18.94 21.55 -20.61
CA TYR A 171 18.15 20.63 -19.80
C TYR A 171 16.99 20.13 -20.65
#